data_AF-A0A2N3LFY9-F1
#
_entry.id   AF-A0A2N3LFY9-F1
#
_cell.length_a   1.000
_cell.length_b   1.000
_cell.length_c   1.000
_cell.angle_alpha   90.00
_cell.angle_beta   90.00
_cell.angle_gamma   90.00
#
_symmetry.space_group_name_H-M   'P 1'
#
loop_
_entity.id
_entity.type
_entity.pdbx_description
1 polymer ?
#
loop_
_entity_poly.entity_id
_entity_poly.type
_entity_poly.pdbx_seq_one_letter_code
_entity_poly.pdbx_strand_id
1 'polypeptide(L)'
;MRRETVEEKEVVKIEKVTTSKTVICNKCGTTQVNNNWNPPSAEEYYFSNDIHNIQLGFGYGSRFDNESWNFDLCDSCLESLVKTFKYPPDGFYEDGYSVIDDEEEKQKVFEHYKKTGEWNEFLFKSYEELVEFAKFYNVEYINEVIKEKFPDKPLLEEGE
;
A
#
# COMPACT_ATOMS: atom_id res chain seq x y z
N MET A 1 58.32 -52.48 0.99
CA MET A 1 58.18 -51.00 1.00
C MET A 1 56.97 -50.63 0.18
N ARG A 2 55.96 -50.00 0.79
CA ARG A 2 54.72 -49.59 0.10
C ARG A 2 55.01 -48.30 -0.67
N ARG A 3 54.61 -48.21 -1.94
CA ARG A 3 54.67 -46.98 -2.73
C ARG A 3 53.30 -46.34 -2.67
N GLU A 4 53.22 -45.14 -2.11
CA GLU A 4 52.03 -44.30 -2.13
C GLU A 4 52.24 -43.19 -3.15
N THR A 5 51.15 -42.75 -3.75
CA THR A 5 51.13 -41.63 -4.69
C THR A 5 50.05 -40.68 -4.20
N VAL A 6 50.43 -39.41 -4.00
CA VAL A 6 49.54 -38.36 -3.53
C VAL A 6 49.28 -37.42 -4.70
N GLU A 7 48.02 -37.09 -4.94
CA GLU A 7 47.59 -36.11 -5.92
C GLU A 7 46.95 -34.94 -5.16
N GLU A 8 47.53 -33.75 -5.31
CA GLU A 8 47.02 -32.53 -4.69
C GLU A 8 46.44 -31.63 -5.77
N LYS A 9 45.28 -31.05 -5.49
CA LYS A 9 44.63 -30.09 -6.39
C LYS A 9 44.36 -28.80 -5.65
N GLU A 10 44.91 -27.71 -6.17
CA GLU A 10 44.59 -26.37 -5.72
C GLU A 10 43.22 -25.95 -6.27
N VAL A 11 42.38 -25.40 -5.41
CA VAL A 11 41.04 -24.93 -5.76
C VAL A 11 40.87 -23.49 -5.32
N VAL A 12 40.45 -22.63 -6.24
CA VAL A 12 40.06 -21.24 -5.95
C VAL A 12 38.55 -21.19 -5.74
N LYS A 13 38.11 -20.78 -4.55
CA LYS A 13 36.70 -20.46 -4.28
C LYS A 13 36.45 -18.99 -4.64
N ILE A 14 35.55 -18.75 -5.60
CA ILE A 14 35.05 -17.42 -5.92
C ILE A 14 33.68 -17.26 -5.27
N GLU A 15 33.52 -16.21 -4.46
CA GLU A 15 32.25 -15.88 -3.81
C GLU A 15 31.74 -14.54 -4.33
N LYS A 16 30.46 -14.48 -4.69
CA LYS A 16 29.79 -13.24 -5.10
C LYS A 16 28.96 -12.76 -3.91
N VAL A 17 29.25 -11.55 -3.45
CA VAL A 17 28.51 -10.90 -2.36
C VAL A 17 27.72 -9.73 -2.94
N THR A 18 26.41 -9.75 -2.79
CA THR A 18 25.54 -8.61 -3.11
C THR A 18 25.59 -7.62 -1.96
N THR A 19 26.15 -6.43 -2.19
CA THR A 19 26.28 -5.40 -1.16
C THR A 19 25.17 -4.36 -1.21
N SER A 20 24.50 -4.22 -2.36
CA SER A 20 23.40 -3.29 -2.52
C SER A 20 22.29 -3.82 -3.41
N LYS A 21 21.08 -3.28 -3.20
CA LYS A 21 19.90 -3.52 -4.03
C LYS A 21 19.26 -2.19 -4.36
N THR A 22 18.85 -2.01 -5.61
CA THR A 22 18.14 -0.82 -6.06
C THR A 22 16.80 -1.25 -6.65
N VAL A 23 15.73 -0.57 -6.25
CA VAL A 23 14.38 -0.72 -6.82
C VAL A 23 14.01 0.59 -7.51
N ILE A 24 13.40 0.53 -8.69
CA ILE A 24 13.10 1.69 -9.52
C ILE A 24 11.62 1.63 -9.94
N CYS A 25 10.87 2.69 -9.66
CA CYS A 25 9.49 2.82 -10.12
C CYS A 25 9.43 2.87 -11.66
N ASN A 26 8.71 1.94 -12.28
CA ASN A 26 8.55 1.87 -13.73
C ASN A 26 7.81 3.06 -14.34
N LYS A 27 7.03 3.81 -13.54
CA LYS A 27 6.23 4.95 -14.03
C LYS A 27 7.01 6.26 -14.00
N CYS A 28 7.65 6.61 -12.89
CA CYS A 28 8.31 7.92 -12.71
C CYS A 28 9.84 7.84 -12.63
N GLY A 29 10.43 6.65 -12.48
CA GLY A 29 11.88 6.46 -12.34
C GLY A 29 12.43 6.73 -10.93
N THR A 30 11.59 7.02 -9.93
CA THR A 30 12.03 7.15 -8.53
C THR A 30 12.76 5.89 -8.08
N THR A 31 13.91 6.06 -7.42
CA THR A 31 14.79 4.95 -7.01
C THR A 31 14.89 4.84 -5.49
N GLN A 32 14.85 3.62 -4.97
CA GLN A 32 15.17 3.31 -3.58
C GLN A 32 16.40 2.39 -3.53
N VAL A 33 17.41 2.72 -2.72
CA VAL A 33 18.69 2.01 -2.68
C VAL A 33 18.98 1.49 -1.27
N ASN A 34 19.24 0.19 -1.14
CA ASN A 34 19.79 -0.43 0.05
C ASN A 34 21.29 -0.51 -0.16
N ASN A 35 22.07 0.30 0.55
CA ASN A 35 23.52 0.23 0.44
C ASN A 35 24.15 -0.81 1.38
N ASN A 36 23.35 -1.43 2.26
CA ASN A 36 23.77 -2.41 3.25
C ASN A 36 22.91 -3.69 3.11
N TRP A 37 22.78 -4.19 1.88
CA TRP A 37 22.01 -5.41 1.65
C TRP A 37 22.71 -6.61 2.30
N ASN A 38 22.06 -7.21 3.30
CA ASN A 38 22.55 -8.39 3.99
C ASN A 38 21.44 -9.47 4.02
N PRO A 39 21.45 -10.47 3.12
CA PRO A 39 20.52 -11.59 3.21
C PRO A 39 20.96 -12.53 4.36
N PRO A 40 20.10 -13.08 5.25
CA PRO A 40 18.63 -13.01 5.36
C PRO A 40 18.20 -12.51 6.76
N SER A 41 18.24 -11.21 7.02
CA SER A 41 17.61 -10.61 8.20
C SER A 41 16.19 -10.15 7.85
N ALA A 42 15.32 -10.04 8.86
CA ALA A 42 13.95 -9.52 8.74
C ALA A 42 13.85 -8.11 8.11
N GLU A 43 14.98 -7.45 7.83
CA GLU A 43 15.14 -6.19 7.11
C GLU A 43 14.74 -6.31 5.62
N GLU A 44 14.61 -7.52 5.08
CA GLU A 44 14.08 -7.76 3.72
C GLU A 44 12.64 -7.23 3.55
N TYR A 45 11.82 -7.26 4.61
CA TYR A 45 10.40 -6.88 4.55
C TYR A 45 10.16 -5.38 4.42
N TYR A 46 11.12 -4.55 4.88
CA TYR A 46 10.94 -3.09 4.97
C TYR A 46 11.65 -2.31 3.87
N PHE A 47 12.50 -2.96 3.07
CA PHE A 47 13.36 -2.27 2.12
C PHE A 47 12.60 -1.67 0.93
N SER A 48 11.34 -2.05 0.69
CA SER A 48 10.53 -1.57 -0.44
C SER A 48 9.20 -0.93 -0.02
N ASN A 49 9.11 -0.36 1.19
CA ASN A 49 7.84 0.18 1.70
C ASN A 49 7.20 1.23 0.77
N ASP A 50 8.02 1.97 0.01
CA ASP A 50 7.54 3.07 -0.83
C ASP A 50 7.51 2.72 -2.33
N ILE A 51 7.99 1.52 -2.71
CA ILE A 51 7.98 1.00 -4.09
C ILE A 51 7.51 -0.46 -4.09
N HIS A 52 6.31 -0.67 -4.60
CA HIS A 52 5.61 -1.95 -4.57
C HIS A 52 5.81 -2.75 -5.83
N ASN A 53 6.11 -4.04 -5.67
CA ASN A 53 6.15 -4.99 -6.77
C ASN A 53 4.74 -5.47 -7.12
N ILE A 54 4.36 -5.35 -8.38
CA ILE A 54 3.05 -5.78 -8.90
C ILE A 54 3.26 -6.83 -9.97
N GLN A 55 2.68 -8.01 -9.75
CA GLN A 55 2.71 -9.13 -10.68
C GLN A 55 1.32 -9.42 -11.23
N LEU A 56 1.20 -9.46 -12.55
CA LEU A 56 -0.04 -9.74 -13.27
C LEU A 56 0.17 -10.97 -14.18
N GLY A 57 -0.76 -11.91 -14.13
CA GLY A 57 -0.87 -13.01 -15.08
C GLY A 57 -2.09 -12.80 -15.97
N PHE A 58 -1.94 -13.03 -17.27
CA PHE A 58 -3.05 -12.88 -18.22
C PHE A 58 -3.68 -14.25 -18.54
N GLY A 59 -5.01 -14.30 -18.47
CA GLY A 59 -5.77 -15.51 -18.77
C GLY A 59 -5.78 -15.85 -20.26
N TYR A 60 -6.04 -17.12 -20.56
CA TYR A 60 -6.17 -17.64 -21.93
C TYR A 60 -7.24 -16.88 -22.73
N GLY A 61 -6.91 -16.52 -23.97
CA GLY A 61 -7.81 -15.77 -24.86
C GLY A 61 -7.92 -14.27 -24.58
N SER A 62 -7.17 -13.73 -23.62
CA SER A 62 -7.04 -12.27 -23.46
C SER A 62 -6.17 -11.66 -24.57
N ARG A 63 -6.15 -10.33 -24.68
CA ARG A 63 -5.27 -9.63 -25.64
C ARG A 63 -3.78 -9.89 -25.40
N PHE A 64 -3.42 -10.20 -24.16
CA PHE A 64 -2.04 -10.44 -23.70
C PHE A 64 -1.85 -11.93 -23.37
N ASP A 65 -2.48 -12.81 -24.15
CA ASP A 65 -2.45 -14.26 -23.90
C ASP A 65 -1.01 -14.80 -23.85
N ASN A 66 -0.77 -15.70 -22.90
CA ASN A 66 0.54 -16.25 -22.53
C ASN A 66 1.58 -15.23 -22.04
N GLU A 67 1.19 -14.00 -21.73
CA GLU A 67 2.07 -13.03 -21.09
C GLU A 67 1.92 -13.05 -19.55
N SER A 68 2.96 -12.57 -18.88
CA SER A 68 2.93 -12.18 -17.47
C SER A 68 3.69 -10.87 -17.34
N TRP A 69 3.11 -9.88 -16.67
CA TRP A 69 3.77 -8.60 -16.43
C TRP A 69 4.25 -8.53 -14.98
N ASN A 70 5.43 -7.95 -14.79
CA ASN A 70 5.99 -7.63 -13.50
C ASN A 70 6.58 -6.22 -13.57
N PHE A 71 6.13 -5.33 -12.70
CA PHE A 71 6.59 -3.95 -12.63
C PHE A 71 6.45 -3.40 -11.22
N ASP A 72 7.25 -2.38 -10.93
CA ASP A 72 7.33 -1.70 -9.65
C ASP A 72 6.68 -0.31 -9.75
N LEU A 73 5.83 0.05 -8.78
CA LEU A 73 5.26 1.40 -8.67
C LEU A 73 5.52 1.98 -7.28
N CYS A 74 5.96 3.23 -7.23
CA CYS A 74 5.97 3.96 -5.96
C CYS A 74 4.55 4.35 -5.52
N ASP A 75 4.37 4.66 -4.22
CA ASP A 75 3.08 5.03 -3.64
C ASP A 75 2.33 6.08 -4.45
N SER A 76 3.00 7.19 -4.79
CA SER A 76 2.36 8.28 -5.54
C SER A 76 1.93 7.85 -6.96
N CYS A 77 2.68 6.95 -7.58
CA CYS A 77 2.35 6.40 -8.89
C CYS A 77 1.22 5.38 -8.82
N LEU A 78 1.20 4.55 -7.77
CA LEU A 78 0.13 3.60 -7.50
C LEU A 78 -1.17 4.34 -7.15
N GLU A 79 -1.13 5.33 -6.26
CA GLU A 79 -2.25 6.19 -5.91
C GLU A 79 -2.81 6.91 -7.14
N SER A 80 -1.92 7.46 -7.98
CA SER A 80 -2.33 8.11 -9.24
C SER A 80 -3.02 7.12 -10.19
N LEU A 81 -2.57 5.86 -10.24
CA LEU A 81 -3.23 4.82 -11.02
C LEU A 81 -4.60 4.47 -10.43
N VAL A 82 -4.70 4.28 -9.11
CA VAL A 82 -5.96 3.99 -8.41
C VAL A 82 -6.98 5.11 -8.63
N LYS A 83 -6.57 6.38 -8.63
CA LYS A 83 -7.46 7.51 -8.95
C LYS A 83 -8.07 7.45 -10.36
N THR A 84 -7.52 6.64 -11.28
CA THR A 84 -8.12 6.43 -12.60
C THR A 84 -9.23 5.38 -12.61
N PHE A 85 -9.37 4.59 -11.53
CA PHE A 85 -10.32 3.49 -11.48
C PHE A 85 -11.76 4.00 -11.40
N LYS A 86 -12.68 3.18 -11.92
CA LYS A 86 -14.11 3.44 -11.76
C LYS A 86 -14.59 3.05 -10.36
N TYR A 87 -14.13 1.91 -9.88
CA TYR A 87 -14.45 1.35 -8.56
C TYR A 87 -13.17 1.35 -7.71
N PRO A 88 -13.26 1.60 -6.40
CA PRO A 88 -12.11 1.48 -5.50
C PRO A 88 -11.61 0.02 -5.49
N PRO A 89 -10.30 -0.21 -5.39
CA PRO A 89 -9.79 -1.56 -5.17
C PRO A 89 -10.19 -2.06 -3.77
N ASP A 90 -10.29 -3.38 -3.61
CA ASP A 90 -10.49 -4.01 -2.31
C ASP A 90 -9.33 -3.63 -1.36
N GLY A 91 -9.61 -3.36 -0.09
CA GLY A 91 -8.61 -2.93 0.89
C GLY A 91 -8.27 -1.43 0.85
N PHE A 92 -8.78 -0.66 -0.12
CA PHE A 92 -8.45 0.76 -0.24
C PHE A 92 -9.05 1.57 0.93
N TYR A 93 -8.19 2.08 1.82
CA TYR A 93 -8.58 2.72 3.09
C TYR A 93 -9.38 1.81 4.05
N GLU A 94 -9.17 0.50 3.98
CA GLU A 94 -9.78 -0.48 4.89
C GLU A 94 -8.72 -1.01 5.87
N ASP A 95 -8.29 -0.17 6.82
CA ASP A 95 -7.25 -0.49 7.80
C ASP A 95 -7.74 -1.28 9.03
N GLY A 96 -8.94 -1.88 8.93
CA GLY A 96 -9.60 -2.61 10.01
C GLY A 96 -10.42 -1.73 10.97
N TYR A 97 -10.36 -0.41 10.82
CA TYR A 97 -11.20 0.54 11.56
C TYR A 97 -12.23 1.26 10.68
N SER A 98 -12.19 1.04 9.36
CA SER A 98 -13.12 1.70 8.41
C SER A 98 -14.57 1.64 8.87
N VAL A 99 -15.24 2.80 8.84
CA VAL A 99 -16.65 2.94 9.23
C VAL A 99 -17.62 2.83 8.05
N ILE A 100 -17.11 2.51 6.86
CA ILE A 100 -17.92 2.34 5.65
C ILE A 100 -18.18 0.85 5.43
N ASP A 101 -19.37 0.40 5.81
CA ASP A 101 -19.80 -1.00 5.63
C ASP A 101 -20.56 -1.23 4.31
N ASP A 102 -20.90 -0.16 3.59
CA ASP A 102 -21.72 -0.20 2.37
C ASP A 102 -20.91 0.18 1.12
N GLU A 103 -20.99 -0.67 0.09
CA GLU A 103 -20.27 -0.48 -1.18
C GLU A 103 -20.73 0.77 -1.95
N GLU A 104 -22.01 1.16 -1.83
CA GLU A 104 -22.50 2.38 -2.48
C GLU A 104 -21.94 3.63 -1.80
N GLU A 105 -21.87 3.64 -0.47
CA GLU A 105 -21.20 4.68 0.31
C GLU A 105 -19.70 4.73 -0.02
N LYS A 106 -19.01 3.58 -0.04
CA LYS A 106 -17.58 3.48 -0.40
C LYS A 106 -17.32 4.05 -1.79
N GLN A 107 -18.19 3.75 -2.75
CA GLN A 107 -18.12 4.30 -4.09
C GLN A 107 -18.29 5.83 -4.10
N LYS A 108 -19.20 6.39 -3.30
CA LYS A 108 -19.41 7.84 -3.20
C LYS A 108 -18.19 8.53 -2.57
N VAL A 109 -17.63 7.97 -1.50
CA VAL A 109 -16.41 8.48 -0.85
C VAL A 109 -15.23 8.42 -1.82
N PHE A 110 -15.08 7.33 -2.57
CA PHE A 110 -14.02 7.20 -3.58
C PHE A 110 -14.11 8.24 -4.70
N GLU A 111 -15.31 8.54 -5.21
CA GLU A 111 -15.48 9.60 -6.23
C GLU A 111 -15.25 11.01 -5.66
N HIS A 112 -15.46 11.23 -4.36
CA HIS A 112 -15.05 12.47 -3.68
C HIS A 112 -13.52 12.55 -3.58
N TYR A 113 -12.89 11.50 -3.05
CA TYR A 113 -11.44 11.38 -2.93
C TYR A 113 -10.70 11.60 -4.25
N LYS A 114 -11.22 11.08 -5.37
CA LYS A 114 -10.63 11.31 -6.71
C LYS A 114 -10.58 12.79 -7.10
N LYS A 115 -11.47 13.63 -6.56
CA LYS A 115 -11.55 15.06 -6.87
C LYS A 115 -10.74 15.91 -5.88
N THR A 116 -10.75 15.55 -4.61
CA THR A 116 -10.14 16.36 -3.53
C THR A 116 -8.75 15.88 -3.14
N GLY A 117 -8.47 14.59 -3.31
CA GLY A 117 -7.29 13.93 -2.76
C GLY A 117 -7.43 13.57 -1.29
N GLU A 118 -8.58 13.83 -0.67
CA GLU A 118 -8.82 13.62 0.76
C GLU A 118 -9.85 12.50 0.95
N TRP A 119 -9.46 11.47 1.69
CA TRP A 119 -10.38 10.40 2.09
C TRP A 119 -11.11 10.83 3.36
N ASN A 120 -12.44 10.89 3.30
CA ASN A 120 -13.29 11.20 4.44
C ASN A 120 -14.38 10.15 4.55
N GLU A 121 -14.19 9.21 5.47
CA GLU A 121 -15.10 8.09 5.71
C GLU A 121 -16.40 8.49 6.40
N PHE A 122 -16.46 9.71 6.93
CA PHE A 122 -17.63 10.29 7.60
C PHE A 122 -18.47 11.17 6.66
N LEU A 123 -18.06 11.30 5.39
CA LEU A 123 -18.63 12.23 4.43
C LEU A 123 -20.13 12.02 4.16
N PHE A 124 -20.65 10.80 4.29
CA PHE A 124 -22.08 10.51 4.06
C PHE A 124 -22.84 10.06 5.31
N LYS A 125 -22.17 10.02 6.47
CA LYS A 125 -22.80 9.72 7.75
C LYS A 125 -23.77 10.81 8.18
N SER A 126 -24.90 10.39 8.74
CA SER A 126 -25.88 11.23 9.44
C SER A 126 -25.31 11.77 10.74
N TYR A 127 -25.96 12.79 11.32
CA TYR A 127 -25.55 13.34 12.60
C TYR A 127 -25.59 12.28 13.71
N GLU A 128 -26.66 11.49 13.73
CA GLU A 128 -26.86 10.44 14.74
C GLU A 128 -25.80 9.34 14.66
N GLU A 129 -25.34 8.99 13.46
CA GLU A 129 -24.20 8.07 13.28
C GLU A 129 -22.88 8.70 13.76
N LEU A 130 -22.64 9.99 13.49
CA LEU A 130 -21.44 10.68 13.98
C LEU A 130 -21.38 10.71 15.50
N VAL A 131 -22.52 10.91 16.17
CA VAL A 131 -22.64 10.81 17.64
C VAL A 131 -22.20 9.42 18.12
N GLU A 132 -22.66 8.35 17.46
CA GLU A 132 -22.24 6.99 17.83
C GLU A 132 -20.75 6.75 17.58
N PHE A 133 -20.19 7.28 16.50
CA PHE A 133 -18.76 7.16 16.21
C PHE A 133 -17.87 7.95 17.19
N ALA A 134 -18.35 9.06 17.75
CA ALA A 134 -17.60 9.85 18.73
C ALA A 134 -17.22 9.07 19.99
N LYS A 135 -17.92 7.97 20.30
CA LYS A 135 -17.59 7.05 21.39
C LYS A 135 -16.31 6.24 21.15
N PHE A 136 -15.93 6.06 19.88
CA PHE A 136 -14.80 5.24 19.46
C PHE A 136 -13.68 6.06 18.81
N TYR A 137 -14.01 7.26 18.32
CA TYR A 137 -13.12 8.16 17.61
C TYR A 137 -12.78 9.41 18.42
N ASN A 138 -11.79 10.16 17.95
CA ASN A 138 -11.46 11.46 18.52
C ASN A 138 -12.64 12.43 18.34
N VAL A 139 -13.20 12.93 19.44
CA VAL A 139 -14.36 13.82 19.46
C VAL A 139 -14.10 15.13 18.72
N GLU A 140 -12.88 15.69 18.80
CA GLU A 140 -12.52 16.91 18.05
C GLU A 140 -12.61 16.66 16.54
N TYR A 141 -12.11 15.52 16.06
CA TYR A 141 -12.18 15.14 14.65
C TYR A 141 -13.62 14.98 14.18
N ILE A 142 -14.47 14.29 14.95
CA ILE A 142 -15.90 14.16 14.64
C ILE A 142 -16.59 15.54 14.65
N ASN A 143 -16.24 16.41 15.59
CA ASN A 143 -16.77 17.77 15.67
C ASN A 143 -16.40 18.63 14.46
N GLU A 144 -15.21 18.48 13.86
CA GLU A 144 -14.87 19.16 12.61
C GLU A 144 -15.80 18.71 11.47
N VAL A 145 -16.11 17.42 11.37
CA VAL A 145 -17.07 16.89 10.39
C VAL A 145 -18.48 17.43 10.65
N ILE A 146 -18.91 17.51 11.92
CA ILE A 146 -20.21 18.08 12.31
C ILE A 146 -20.30 19.56 11.95
N LYS A 147 -19.27 20.36 12.25
CA LYS A 147 -19.23 21.80 11.90
C LYS A 147 -19.40 22.02 10.41
N GLU A 148 -18.76 21.19 9.59
CA GLU A 148 -18.83 21.30 8.13
C GLU A 148 -20.19 20.88 7.57
N LYS A 149 -20.74 19.74 8.03
CA LYS A 149 -21.93 19.13 7.43
C LYS A 149 -23.25 19.50 8.11
N PHE A 150 -23.21 19.76 9.40
CA PHE A 150 -24.37 19.96 10.26
C PHE A 150 -24.18 21.20 11.15
N PRO A 151 -23.97 22.40 10.57
CA PRO A 151 -23.62 23.61 11.33
C PRO A 151 -24.69 24.04 12.36
N ASP A 152 -25.93 23.60 12.20
CA ASP A 152 -27.04 23.88 13.12
C ASP A 152 -27.17 22.84 14.25
N LYS A 153 -26.39 21.75 14.22
CA LYS A 153 -26.41 20.69 15.24
C LYS A 153 -25.38 20.98 16.34
N PRO A 154 -25.64 20.55 17.58
CA PRO A 154 -24.69 20.75 18.67
C PRO A 154 -23.43 19.91 18.46
N LEU A 155 -22.30 20.47 18.88
CA LEU A 155 -21.03 19.75 19.00
C LEU A 155 -21.06 18.83 20.21
N LEU A 156 -20.27 17.78 20.14
CA LEU A 156 -20.20 16.71 21.15
C LEU A 156 -19.15 17.07 22.21
N GLU A 157 -19.43 16.70 23.46
CA GLU A 157 -18.49 16.84 24.58
C GLU A 157 -17.67 15.54 24.79
N GLU A 158 -16.49 15.64 25.42
CA GLU A 158 -15.69 14.45 25.75
C GLU A 158 -16.43 13.58 26.77
N GLY A 159 -16.78 12.34 26.36
CA GLY A 159 -17.43 11.35 27.23
C GLY A 159 -18.93 11.12 26.96
N GLU A 160 -19.50 11.68 25.89
CA GLU A 160 -20.84 11.36 25.36
C GLU A 160 -20.86 10.13 24.45
#